data_AF-A0AA36BUJ9-F1
#
_entry.id   AF-A0AA36BUJ9-F1
#
_cell.length_a   1.000
_cell.length_b   1.000
_cell.length_c   1.000
_cell.angle_alpha   90.00
_cell.angle_beta   90.00
_cell.angle_gamma   90.00
#
_symmetry.space_group_name_H-M   'P 1'
#
loop_
_entity.id
_entity.type
_entity.pdbx_description
1 polymer ?
#
loop_
_entity_poly.entity_id
_entity_poly.type
_entity_poly.pdbx_seq_one_letter_code
_entity_poly.pdbx_strand_id
1 'polypeptide(L)'
;MAETRNDVPNSKTNKLTESCNTETEGNEPKTQTETCKLNKHSTRCEYKFHIEKCLLRLVDFLTPYLPLVDSHTSDFITKDQWNTYIPAAIQGQLLHLSNDQLLLLPSGAVHWPPQSTRSTTLEDHIPHGIKGKNLKLADLECKTLKWNHNNLEEFIKSAHENTLPQLAVLTAIEDLKMKYRLTEDKTPFVKDFMSKQKSHEVAVMAQLCHSLCERFGICKVVDLGSGKGYLGTQLAFSYDLKVFGIDSADQNTSGANKRAKILKKQWSGLIKKFTLSQNSYQNQPVPNEEESLKIQNQNQNNGDCGGNLQKYVATTTEKEPRGFYCPFTTYVNSDTNILQLIAEHDKCEADTGSQGDSSNLLVAGLHTCGNLCPTALRFFSQNPAAHLLCNVSCCYHLLTEEFDPNGAAQSEYGFPVSSILRKMKFHLGQNTKNLACQSVNRIISSSKLTGESLFQRALLQKIFIDTLSKQEQNSLKNSIKLRKLASKCSSFYDYVKMAFQKLDCSSEKISEEMVQDYLVKYEEDKKKLAAFFQVKSALAPCIEALIALDRIYYLLEQESIKDVSLLQLFDPVTSPRCYGIVAVKKIAVEDTCSGVAKETDVTTGLATDTTTDLTKI
;
A
#
# COMPACT_ATOMS: atom_id res chain seq x y z
N MET A 1 -31.79 -56.16 55.64
CA MET A 1 -32.15 -54.96 54.87
C MET A 1 -31.35 -55.03 53.58
N ALA A 2 -31.71 -55.86 52.59
CA ALA A 2 -33.03 -56.04 51.98
C ALA A 2 -33.55 -54.72 51.38
N GLU A 3 -33.93 -54.63 50.10
CA GLU A 3 -33.97 -55.55 48.93
C GLU A 3 -34.12 -54.64 47.68
N THR A 4 -33.92 -54.99 46.40
CA THR A 4 -33.80 -56.27 45.68
C THR A 4 -33.06 -56.02 44.34
N ARG A 5 -32.19 -56.95 43.91
CA ARG A 5 -32.17 -57.66 42.60
C ARG A 5 -32.21 -56.90 41.25
N ASN A 6 -31.52 -57.33 40.17
CA ASN A 6 -30.73 -58.54 39.87
C ASN A 6 -29.48 -58.21 39.01
N ASP A 7 -28.39 -58.96 39.27
CA ASP A 7 -27.49 -59.73 38.38
C ASP A 7 -27.24 -59.30 36.90
N VAL A 8 -26.03 -59.29 36.29
CA VAL A 8 -24.75 -60.05 36.45
C VAL A 8 -24.84 -61.50 35.89
N PRO A 9 -23.77 -62.14 35.31
CA PRO A 9 -22.44 -61.70 34.84
C PRO A 9 -22.41 -61.68 33.28
N ASN A 10 -21.46 -62.16 32.42
CA ASN A 10 -20.12 -62.80 32.46
C ASN A 10 -19.47 -62.54 31.07
N SER A 11 -18.25 -61.97 30.91
CA SER A 11 -16.89 -62.56 30.98
C SER A 11 -16.35 -63.28 29.72
N LYS A 12 -15.14 -62.89 29.27
CA LYS A 12 -13.94 -63.71 28.90
C LYS A 12 -14.14 -64.91 27.93
N THR A 13 -13.27 -65.23 26.95
CA THR A 13 -11.85 -64.94 26.65
C THR A 13 -11.64 -65.26 25.13
N ASN A 14 -10.57 -64.94 24.38
CA ASN A 14 -9.13 -65.19 24.60
C ASN A 14 -8.29 -64.58 23.43
N LYS A 15 -6.98 -64.36 23.66
CA LYS A 15 -5.79 -64.76 22.84
C LYS A 15 -5.92 -64.96 21.30
N LEU A 16 -4.94 -64.61 20.43
CA LEU A 16 -3.48 -64.44 20.58
C LEU A 16 -2.84 -63.68 19.37
N THR A 17 -1.68 -63.03 19.59
CA THR A 17 -0.52 -62.70 18.70
C THR A 17 -0.62 -62.35 17.19
N GLU A 18 0.23 -61.39 16.79
CA GLU A 18 0.89 -61.20 15.46
C GLU A 18 0.01 -60.72 14.27
N SER A 19 0.49 -59.92 13.29
CA SER A 19 1.83 -59.33 13.04
C SER A 19 1.78 -58.05 12.18
N CYS A 20 2.77 -57.15 12.35
CA CYS A 20 3.33 -56.16 11.40
C CYS A 20 2.46 -55.16 10.58
N ASN A 21 3.01 -53.93 10.50
CA ASN A 21 2.89 -52.94 9.42
C ASN A 21 1.51 -52.42 8.98
N THR A 22 1.19 -51.19 9.37
CA THR A 22 0.97 -50.09 8.40
C THR A 22 1.16 -48.73 9.08
N GLU A 23 1.48 -47.70 8.31
CA GLU A 23 1.77 -46.35 8.82
C GLU A 23 0.46 -45.60 9.12
N THR A 24 0.34 -45.04 10.33
CA THR A 24 -0.82 -44.19 10.70
C THR A 24 -0.44 -42.72 10.63
N GLU A 25 -1.06 -41.99 9.71
CA GLU A 25 -0.94 -40.53 9.59
C GLU A 25 -1.35 -39.83 10.91
N GLY A 26 -0.52 -38.91 11.38
CA GLY A 26 -0.83 -38.08 12.54
C GLY A 26 -1.84 -36.99 12.17
N ASN A 27 -3.05 -37.04 12.74
CA ASN A 27 -4.04 -35.98 12.58
C ASN A 27 -3.56 -34.67 13.28
N GLU A 28 -3.05 -33.72 12.51
CA GLU A 28 -2.92 -32.35 12.98
C GLU A 28 -4.29 -31.65 13.03
N PRO A 29 -4.62 -30.91 14.11
CA PRO A 29 -5.91 -30.25 14.24
C PRO A 29 -5.98 -29.04 13.31
N LYS A 30 -6.80 -29.15 12.26
CA LYS A 30 -7.12 -28.02 11.36
C LYS A 30 -7.87 -26.93 12.12
N THR A 31 -7.14 -25.94 12.63
CA THR A 31 -7.70 -24.69 13.15
C THR A 31 -8.39 -23.93 12.01
N GLN A 32 -9.70 -24.12 11.86
CA GLN A 32 -10.51 -23.35 10.94
C GLN A 32 -10.58 -21.90 11.44
N THR A 33 -9.76 -21.04 10.86
CA THR A 33 -9.95 -19.60 10.98
C THR A 33 -11.22 -19.22 10.23
N GLU A 34 -12.29 -18.97 10.98
CA GLU A 34 -13.53 -18.38 10.47
C GLU A 34 -13.27 -16.95 10.00
N THR A 35 -12.71 -16.86 8.79
CA THR A 35 -12.62 -15.61 8.04
C THR A 35 -14.04 -15.08 7.85
N CYS A 36 -14.32 -13.92 8.46
CA CYS A 36 -15.65 -13.34 8.49
C CYS A 36 -16.10 -12.94 7.08
N LYS A 37 -16.88 -13.82 6.44
CA LYS A 37 -17.42 -13.63 5.08
C LYS A 37 -18.58 -12.63 5.12
N LEU A 38 -18.26 -11.35 5.30
CA LEU A 38 -19.19 -10.27 5.00
C LEU A 38 -19.71 -10.42 3.56
N ASN A 39 -21.04 -10.34 3.40
CA ASN A 39 -21.73 -10.86 2.22
C ASN A 39 -21.32 -10.16 0.91
N LYS A 40 -21.22 -10.94 -0.18
CA LYS A 40 -20.72 -10.51 -1.50
C LYS A 40 -21.55 -9.43 -2.23
N HIS A 41 -22.57 -8.86 -1.60
CA HIS A 41 -23.45 -7.82 -2.17
C HIS A 41 -23.70 -6.64 -1.23
N SER A 42 -22.70 -6.23 -0.44
CA SER A 42 -22.74 -4.92 0.25
C SER A 42 -22.95 -3.78 -0.76
N THR A 43 -23.96 -2.94 -0.52
CA THR A 43 -24.24 -1.76 -1.33
C THR A 43 -23.15 -0.68 -1.16
N ARG A 44 -23.10 0.29 -2.08
CA ARG A 44 -22.24 1.49 -1.98
C ARG A 44 -22.43 2.24 -0.65
N CYS A 45 -23.65 2.23 -0.09
CA CYS A 45 -23.98 2.90 1.17
C CYS A 45 -23.49 2.12 2.38
N GLU A 46 -23.70 0.80 2.42
CA GLU A 46 -23.17 -0.07 3.48
C GLU A 46 -21.65 -0.09 3.48
N TYR A 47 -21.02 -0.15 2.30
CA TYR A 47 -19.56 -0.08 2.19
C TYR A 47 -19.03 1.27 2.67
N LYS A 48 -19.68 2.40 2.31
CA LYS A 48 -19.34 3.71 2.87
C LYS A 48 -19.41 3.74 4.39
N PHE A 49 -20.48 3.20 4.98
CA PHE A 49 -20.67 3.13 6.43
C PHE A 49 -19.64 2.22 7.12
N HIS A 50 -19.20 1.14 6.45
CA HIS A 50 -18.08 0.31 6.92
C HIS A 50 -16.76 1.09 6.91
N ILE A 51 -16.43 1.78 5.81
CA ILE A 51 -15.24 2.65 5.75
C ILE A 51 -15.29 3.74 6.82
N GLU A 52 -16.45 4.36 7.07
CA GLU A 52 -16.63 5.36 8.13
C GLU A 52 -16.26 4.80 9.52
N LYS A 53 -16.78 3.60 9.85
CA LYS A 53 -16.45 2.91 11.11
C LYS A 53 -14.97 2.55 11.21
N CYS A 54 -14.36 2.03 10.15
CA CYS A 54 -12.94 1.69 10.15
C CYS A 54 -12.05 2.94 10.28
N LEU A 55 -12.43 4.05 9.63
CA LEU A 55 -11.71 5.32 9.70
C LEU A 55 -11.80 5.94 11.12
N LEU A 56 -12.99 5.88 11.75
CA LEU A 56 -13.17 6.28 13.15
C LEU A 56 -12.40 5.36 14.13
N ARG A 57 -12.48 4.04 13.96
CA ARG A 57 -11.70 3.06 14.75
C ARG A 57 -10.19 3.36 14.69
N LEU A 58 -9.68 3.74 13.52
CA LEU A 58 -8.28 4.11 13.33
C LEU A 58 -7.91 5.42 14.00
N VAL A 59 -8.78 6.44 13.99
CA VAL A 59 -8.57 7.68 14.76
C VAL A 59 -8.50 7.37 16.25
N ASP A 60 -9.48 6.63 16.78
CA ASP A 60 -9.54 6.27 18.21
C ASP A 60 -8.34 5.41 18.65
N PHE A 61 -7.86 4.52 17.79
CA PHE A 61 -6.68 3.70 18.05
C PHE A 61 -5.37 4.50 17.95
N LEU A 62 -5.22 5.40 16.96
CA LEU A 62 -3.95 6.10 16.71
C LEU A 62 -3.76 7.34 17.59
N THR A 63 -4.80 8.13 17.87
CA THR A 63 -4.71 9.38 18.65
C THR A 63 -3.91 9.25 19.95
N PRO A 64 -4.13 8.23 20.81
CA PRO A 64 -3.42 8.07 22.08
C PRO A 64 -1.90 7.87 21.92
N TYR A 65 -1.47 7.41 20.72
CA TYR A 65 -0.10 7.08 20.36
C TYR A 65 0.58 8.12 19.46
N LEU A 66 -0.11 9.15 18.97
CA LEU A 66 0.48 10.18 18.10
C LEU A 66 1.77 10.81 18.67
N PRO A 67 1.90 11.14 19.97
CA PRO A 67 3.16 11.65 20.54
C PRO A 67 4.35 10.67 20.44
N LEU A 68 4.11 9.37 20.60
CA LEU A 68 5.12 8.31 20.40
C LEU A 68 5.46 8.19 18.91
N VAL A 69 4.45 8.22 18.04
CA VAL A 69 4.57 8.02 16.60
C VAL A 69 5.29 9.19 15.91
N ASP A 70 4.95 10.44 16.24
CA ASP A 70 5.58 11.63 15.67
C ASP A 70 6.93 12.00 16.34
N SER A 71 7.37 11.24 17.36
CA SER A 71 8.71 11.41 17.95
C SER A 71 9.83 11.21 16.91
N HIS A 72 10.89 12.01 16.97
CA HIS A 72 12.06 11.79 16.12
C HIS A 72 13.07 10.86 16.82
N THR A 73 13.50 9.79 16.15
CA THR A 73 14.35 8.74 16.78
C THR A 73 15.71 9.24 17.25
N SER A 74 16.27 10.29 16.62
CA SER A 74 17.54 10.87 17.11
C SER A 74 17.41 11.69 18.40
N ASP A 75 16.18 11.95 18.84
CA ASP A 75 15.89 12.57 20.14
C ASP A 75 15.70 11.50 21.24
N PHE A 76 15.92 10.20 20.95
CA PHE A 76 15.65 9.09 21.88
C PHE A 76 16.36 9.26 23.23
N ILE A 77 17.68 9.46 23.19
CA ILE A 77 18.52 9.67 24.38
C ILE A 77 18.31 11.08 24.96
N THR A 78 18.11 12.09 24.11
CA THR A 78 18.15 13.50 24.51
C THR A 78 16.84 14.03 25.09
N LYS A 79 15.73 13.30 24.89
CA LYS A 79 14.41 13.56 25.49
C LYS A 79 13.88 12.37 26.30
N ASP A 80 14.75 11.41 26.67
CA ASP A 80 14.40 10.16 27.35
C ASP A 80 13.09 9.53 26.83
N GLN A 81 13.06 9.22 25.53
CA GLN A 81 11.84 8.73 24.89
C GLN A 81 11.42 7.33 25.37
N TRP A 82 12.36 6.57 25.93
CA TRP A 82 12.08 5.27 26.53
C TRP A 82 11.15 5.42 27.74
N ASN A 83 11.54 6.23 28.73
CA ASN A 83 10.71 6.44 29.93
C ASN A 83 9.52 7.38 29.67
N THR A 84 9.64 8.30 28.70
CA THR A 84 8.55 9.23 28.34
C THR A 84 7.38 8.53 27.64
N TYR A 85 7.63 7.50 26.82
CA TYR A 85 6.58 6.90 25.98
C TYR A 85 6.31 5.40 26.16
N ILE A 86 7.22 4.63 26.78
CA ILE A 86 7.02 3.19 27.00
C ILE A 86 6.75 2.94 28.49
N PRO A 87 5.53 2.47 28.88
CA PRO A 87 5.23 2.16 30.28
C PRO A 87 6.18 1.08 30.85
N ALA A 88 6.60 1.22 32.10
CA ALA A 88 7.58 0.33 32.74
C ALA A 88 7.22 -1.17 32.64
N ALA A 89 5.92 -1.51 32.77
CA ALA A 89 5.42 -2.88 32.60
C ALA A 89 5.72 -3.47 31.20
N ILE A 90 5.77 -2.63 30.17
CA ILE A 90 6.03 -2.99 28.77
C ILE A 90 7.51 -2.86 28.42
N GLN A 91 8.24 -1.92 29.03
CA GLN A 91 9.71 -1.87 28.94
C GLN A 91 10.35 -3.21 29.30
N GLY A 92 9.89 -3.81 30.41
CA GLY A 92 10.35 -5.14 30.85
C GLY A 92 10.09 -6.22 29.79
N GLN A 93 8.86 -6.29 29.26
CA GLN A 93 8.48 -7.25 28.21
C GLN A 93 9.38 -7.12 26.97
N LEU A 94 9.55 -5.89 26.46
CA LEU A 94 10.38 -5.59 25.29
C LEU A 94 11.86 -5.98 25.46
N LEU A 95 12.41 -5.81 26.67
CA LEU A 95 13.82 -6.14 26.94
C LEU A 95 14.07 -7.65 27.10
N HIS A 96 13.05 -8.45 27.42
CA HIS A 96 13.15 -9.91 27.46
C HIS A 96 13.10 -10.57 26.07
N LEU A 97 12.53 -9.90 25.06
CA LEU A 97 12.45 -10.44 23.69
C LEU A 97 13.83 -10.62 23.05
N SER A 98 13.97 -11.66 22.23
CA SER A 98 15.13 -11.86 21.34
C SER A 98 15.14 -10.85 20.19
N ASN A 99 16.27 -10.73 19.48
CA ASN A 99 16.35 -9.85 18.31
C ASN A 99 15.37 -10.26 17.20
N ASP A 100 15.10 -11.57 17.05
CA ASP A 100 14.18 -12.10 16.04
C ASP A 100 12.73 -11.87 16.44
N GLN A 101 12.38 -12.03 17.72
CA GLN A 101 11.07 -11.66 18.25
C GLN A 101 10.81 -10.15 18.11
N LEU A 102 11.82 -9.30 18.38
CA LEU A 102 11.73 -7.87 18.14
C LEU A 102 11.56 -7.55 16.64
N LEU A 103 12.22 -8.28 15.73
CA LEU A 103 12.07 -8.10 14.30
C LEU A 103 10.67 -8.48 13.79
N LEU A 104 10.03 -9.49 14.39
CA LEU A 104 8.65 -9.91 14.09
C LEU A 104 7.57 -9.06 14.77
N LEU A 105 7.92 -8.27 15.78
CA LEU A 105 6.99 -7.41 16.53
C LEU A 105 6.07 -6.56 15.63
N PRO A 106 6.54 -5.94 14.53
CA PRO A 106 5.69 -5.08 13.70
C PRO A 106 4.65 -5.80 12.82
N SER A 107 4.74 -7.13 12.64
CA SER A 107 3.74 -7.90 11.87
C SER A 107 2.68 -8.58 12.73
N GLY A 108 2.81 -8.51 14.07
CA GLY A 108 1.98 -9.29 14.99
C GLY A 108 2.31 -10.78 15.05
N ALA A 109 3.24 -11.28 14.24
CA ALA A 109 3.62 -12.70 14.18
C ALA A 109 4.61 -13.14 15.29
N VAL A 110 4.51 -12.54 16.47
CA VAL A 110 5.33 -12.92 17.64
C VAL A 110 4.63 -14.04 18.40
N HIS A 111 5.34 -15.15 18.64
CA HIS A 111 4.87 -16.16 19.56
C HIS A 111 5.00 -15.67 21.00
N TRP A 112 3.87 -15.34 21.62
CA TRP A 112 3.77 -15.06 23.04
C TRP A 112 3.75 -16.37 23.84
N PRO A 113 4.47 -16.47 24.97
CA PRO A 113 4.35 -17.62 25.86
C PRO A 113 2.93 -17.65 26.45
N PRO A 114 2.30 -18.83 26.62
CA PRO A 114 0.91 -18.91 27.07
C PRO A 114 0.74 -18.29 28.46
N GLN A 115 0.06 -17.14 28.51
CA GLN A 115 -0.22 -16.43 29.76
C GLN A 115 -1.17 -17.24 30.64
N SER A 116 -0.89 -17.31 31.95
CA SER A 116 -1.67 -18.08 32.92
C SER A 116 -2.96 -17.37 33.36
N THR A 117 -3.83 -17.02 32.42
CA THR A 117 -5.15 -16.41 32.70
C THR A 117 -6.31 -17.19 32.05
N ARG A 118 -7.52 -16.97 32.58
CA ARG A 118 -8.74 -17.69 32.17
C ARG A 118 -9.10 -17.42 30.71
N SER A 119 -9.67 -18.43 30.06
CA SER A 119 -10.44 -18.23 28.84
C SER A 119 -11.56 -17.22 29.09
N THR A 120 -11.49 -16.08 28.41
CA THR A 120 -12.64 -15.26 28.04
C THR A 120 -13.16 -15.74 26.69
N THR A 121 -14.47 -15.71 26.50
CA THR A 121 -15.15 -16.28 25.34
C THR A 121 -15.20 -15.29 24.17
N LEU A 122 -15.39 -15.80 22.95
CA LEU A 122 -15.40 -14.97 21.72
C LEU A 122 -16.49 -13.88 21.70
N GLU A 123 -17.49 -13.98 22.57
CA GLU A 123 -18.57 -12.99 22.75
C GLU A 123 -18.10 -11.72 23.49
N ASP A 124 -16.99 -11.78 24.24
CA ASP A 124 -16.42 -10.65 25.01
C ASP A 124 -15.62 -9.65 24.14
N HIS A 125 -15.57 -9.84 22.81
CA HIS A 125 -14.81 -9.00 21.87
C HIS A 125 -15.66 -8.00 21.07
N ILE A 126 -16.87 -7.66 21.55
CA ILE A 126 -17.49 -6.37 21.24
C ILE A 126 -17.04 -5.36 22.31
N PRO A 127 -16.24 -4.33 21.97
CA PRO A 127 -15.87 -3.29 22.94
C PRO A 127 -17.12 -2.63 23.51
N HIS A 128 -17.34 -2.79 24.81
CA HIS A 128 -18.41 -2.16 25.58
C HIS A 128 -18.11 -0.66 25.81
N GLY A 129 -17.97 0.03 24.69
CA GLY A 129 -17.58 1.43 24.53
C GLY A 129 -18.23 2.10 23.32
N ILE A 130 -18.80 1.34 22.36
CA ILE A 130 -19.61 1.87 21.26
C ILE A 130 -21.05 2.24 21.72
N LYS A 131 -21.15 2.96 22.85
CA LYS A 131 -22.27 3.89 23.08
C LYS A 131 -21.74 5.26 22.68
N GLY A 132 -22.41 5.92 21.73
CA GLY A 132 -21.92 7.10 21.01
C GLY A 132 -21.41 8.24 21.88
N LYS A 133 -20.15 8.14 22.30
CA LYS A 133 -19.34 9.29 22.69
C LYS A 133 -19.09 10.07 21.41
N ASN A 134 -19.80 11.18 21.24
CA ASN A 134 -19.31 12.24 20.36
C ASN A 134 -17.91 12.60 20.86
N LEU A 135 -16.88 12.17 20.12
CA LEU A 135 -15.50 12.62 20.30
C LEU A 135 -15.53 14.14 20.26
N LYS A 136 -15.31 14.78 21.41
CA LYS A 136 -15.32 16.25 21.44
C LYS A 136 -14.03 16.69 20.79
N LEU A 137 -14.10 17.75 19.99
CA LEU A 137 -12.94 18.26 19.24
C LEU A 137 -11.72 18.55 20.16
N ALA A 138 -11.97 18.85 21.43
CA ALA A 138 -10.95 19.05 22.48
C ALA A 138 -10.19 17.77 22.90
N ASP A 139 -10.73 16.57 22.71
CA ASP A 139 -10.05 15.32 23.09
C ASP A 139 -8.85 15.02 22.16
N LEU A 140 -8.87 15.56 20.93
CA LEU A 140 -7.79 15.46 19.95
C LEU A 140 -6.59 16.39 20.24
N GLU A 141 -6.76 17.42 21.07
CA GLU A 141 -5.67 18.34 21.45
C GLU A 141 -4.75 17.78 22.56
N CYS A 142 -4.92 16.49 22.92
CA CYS A 142 -4.19 15.82 23.99
C CYS A 142 -2.72 15.54 23.63
N LYS A 143 -1.86 16.56 23.79
CA LYS A 143 -0.40 16.50 23.56
C LYS A 143 0.36 15.49 24.44
N THR A 144 -0.27 14.92 25.46
CA THR A 144 0.29 13.87 26.32
C THR A 144 -0.13 12.48 25.82
N LEU A 145 0.84 11.57 25.74
CA LEU A 145 0.61 10.17 25.38
C LEU A 145 -0.36 9.52 26.39
N LYS A 146 -1.28 8.69 25.89
CA LYS A 146 -2.14 7.84 26.72
C LYS A 146 -1.97 6.40 26.25
N TRP A 147 -1.24 5.59 27.01
CA TRP A 147 -1.06 4.18 26.65
C TRP A 147 -2.28 3.37 27.12
N ASN A 148 -3.06 2.85 26.18
CA ASN A 148 -4.38 2.26 26.45
C ASN A 148 -4.40 0.73 26.69
N HIS A 149 -3.30 0.03 26.40
CA HIS A 149 -3.21 -1.44 26.49
C HIS A 149 -2.40 -1.89 27.72
N ASN A 150 -2.81 -2.95 28.40
CA ASN A 150 -2.23 -3.36 29.69
C ASN A 150 -0.84 -4.01 29.54
N ASN A 151 -0.59 -4.65 28.39
CA ASN A 151 0.64 -5.37 28.08
C ASN A 151 1.02 -5.19 26.60
N LEU A 152 2.16 -5.77 26.20
CA LEU A 152 2.69 -5.65 24.84
C LEU A 152 1.88 -6.47 23.83
N GLU A 153 1.41 -7.66 24.22
CA GLU A 153 0.62 -8.55 23.37
C GLU A 153 -0.71 -7.90 22.94
N GLU A 154 -1.46 -7.30 23.87
CA GLU A 154 -2.67 -6.53 23.60
C GLU A 154 -2.42 -5.38 22.61
N PHE A 155 -1.35 -4.60 22.82
CA PHE A 155 -0.99 -3.49 21.94
C PHE A 155 -0.67 -3.97 20.52
N ILE A 156 0.12 -5.03 20.39
CA ILE A 156 0.53 -5.58 19.08
C ILE A 156 -0.66 -6.27 18.38
N LYS A 157 -1.52 -6.98 19.11
CA LYS A 157 -2.78 -7.53 18.58
C LYS A 157 -3.67 -6.43 18.03
N SER A 158 -3.91 -5.37 18.82
CA SER A 158 -4.74 -4.25 18.36
C SER A 158 -4.10 -3.51 17.18
N ALA A 159 -2.77 -3.33 17.14
CA ALA A 159 -2.09 -2.78 15.98
C ALA A 159 -2.31 -3.65 14.73
N HIS A 160 -2.20 -4.97 14.85
CA HIS A 160 -2.43 -5.91 13.74
C HIS A 160 -3.88 -5.88 13.23
N GLU A 161 -4.87 -5.87 14.13
CA GLU A 161 -6.30 -5.77 13.76
C GLU A 161 -6.65 -4.45 13.06
N ASN A 162 -5.86 -3.39 13.28
CA ASN A 162 -6.05 -2.08 12.66
C ASN A 162 -5.27 -1.91 11.33
N THR A 163 -4.86 -3.02 10.70
CA THR A 163 -4.22 -3.01 9.37
C THR A 163 -5.23 -3.27 8.24
N LEU A 164 -4.95 -2.77 7.02
CA LEU A 164 -5.85 -2.91 5.86
C LEU A 164 -6.36 -4.36 5.60
N PRO A 165 -5.55 -5.42 5.72
CA PRO A 165 -6.03 -6.80 5.58
C PRO A 165 -7.06 -7.20 6.64
N GLN A 166 -6.93 -6.74 7.88
CA GLN A 166 -7.80 -7.13 9.00
C GLN A 166 -9.07 -6.28 9.13
N LEU A 167 -9.07 -5.05 8.58
CA LEU A 167 -10.24 -4.17 8.58
C LEU A 167 -11.36 -4.60 7.59
N ALA A 168 -11.19 -5.70 6.85
CA ALA A 168 -12.14 -6.21 5.84
C ALA A 168 -12.54 -5.16 4.77
N VAL A 169 -11.61 -4.27 4.41
CA VAL A 169 -11.80 -3.18 3.43
C VAL A 169 -11.20 -3.49 2.06
N LEU A 170 -10.42 -4.57 1.93
CA LEU A 170 -9.74 -4.93 0.69
C LEU A 170 -10.65 -5.73 -0.25
N THR A 171 -10.71 -5.32 -1.50
CA THR A 171 -11.31 -6.07 -2.61
C THR A 171 -10.24 -6.96 -3.26
N ALA A 172 -10.50 -8.26 -3.38
CA ALA A 172 -9.62 -9.14 -4.15
C ALA A 172 -9.69 -8.79 -5.64
N ILE A 173 -8.57 -8.87 -6.36
CA ILE A 173 -8.53 -8.54 -7.79
C ILE A 173 -9.41 -9.48 -8.64
N GLU A 174 -9.59 -10.73 -8.22
CA GLU A 174 -10.53 -11.67 -8.85
C GLU A 174 -12.01 -11.33 -8.56
N ASP A 175 -12.35 -10.80 -7.38
CA ASP A 175 -13.70 -10.29 -7.12
C ASP A 175 -13.98 -9.02 -7.94
N LEU A 176 -12.99 -8.14 -8.13
CA LEU A 176 -13.11 -6.99 -9.04
C LEU A 176 -13.31 -7.43 -10.50
N LYS A 177 -12.50 -8.41 -10.97
CA LYS A 177 -12.65 -9.01 -12.31
C LYS A 177 -14.04 -9.62 -12.50
N MET A 178 -14.52 -10.42 -11.55
CA MET A 178 -15.85 -11.02 -11.58
C MET A 178 -16.96 -9.96 -11.59
N LYS A 179 -16.89 -8.97 -10.68
CA LYS A 179 -17.86 -7.86 -10.55
C LYS A 179 -18.03 -7.08 -11.84
N TYR A 180 -16.94 -6.83 -12.55
CA TYR A 180 -16.97 -6.10 -13.82
C TYR A 180 -17.03 -6.98 -15.07
N ARG A 181 -16.89 -8.31 -14.95
CA ARG A 181 -16.71 -9.26 -16.07
C ARG A 181 -15.51 -8.87 -16.95
N LEU A 182 -14.37 -8.65 -16.29
CA LEU A 182 -13.09 -8.38 -16.95
C LEU A 182 -12.55 -9.62 -17.66
N THR A 183 -11.95 -9.41 -18.81
CA THR A 183 -11.32 -10.42 -19.67
C THR A 183 -9.99 -10.91 -19.10
N GLU A 184 -9.58 -12.12 -19.49
CA GLU A 184 -8.19 -12.57 -19.31
C GLU A 184 -7.29 -11.86 -20.33
N ASP A 185 -6.35 -11.05 -19.87
CA ASP A 185 -5.33 -10.51 -20.77
C ASP A 185 -4.33 -11.60 -21.19
N LYS A 186 -4.19 -11.78 -22.50
CA LYS A 186 -3.24 -12.71 -23.16
C LYS A 186 -2.21 -11.98 -24.01
N THR A 187 -2.14 -10.65 -23.87
CA THR A 187 -1.25 -9.76 -24.61
C THR A 187 0.21 -9.93 -24.18
N PRO A 188 1.16 -9.96 -25.12
CA PRO A 188 2.58 -10.05 -24.78
C PRO A 188 3.08 -8.90 -23.90
N PHE A 189 3.72 -9.24 -22.78
CA PHE A 189 4.30 -8.26 -21.86
C PHE A 189 5.80 -8.05 -22.09
N VAL A 190 6.20 -6.83 -22.48
CA VAL A 190 7.59 -6.47 -22.75
C VAL A 190 8.32 -6.11 -21.45
N LYS A 191 8.88 -7.12 -20.79
CA LYS A 191 9.65 -6.97 -19.53
C LYS A 191 11.03 -6.31 -19.70
N ASP A 192 11.54 -6.22 -20.92
CA ASP A 192 12.84 -5.64 -21.24
C ASP A 192 12.92 -4.15 -20.85
N PHE A 193 14.14 -3.68 -20.57
CA PHE A 193 14.44 -2.30 -20.14
C PHE A 193 13.72 -1.87 -18.84
N MET A 194 13.45 -2.81 -17.92
CA MET A 194 12.88 -2.58 -16.58
C MET A 194 13.57 -3.47 -15.54
N SER A 195 13.60 -3.02 -14.27
CA SER A 195 14.00 -3.88 -13.14
C SER A 195 12.89 -4.86 -12.78
N LYS A 196 13.21 -5.99 -12.13
CA LYS A 196 12.22 -7.04 -11.73
C LYS A 196 11.01 -6.46 -10.96
N GLN A 197 11.24 -5.51 -10.06
CA GLN A 197 10.15 -4.81 -9.37
C GLN A 197 9.31 -3.97 -10.34
N LYS A 198 9.94 -3.11 -11.16
CA LYS A 198 9.21 -2.20 -12.04
C LYS A 198 8.44 -2.95 -13.13
N SER A 199 8.97 -4.06 -13.64
CA SER A 199 8.25 -4.89 -14.61
C SER A 199 7.04 -5.62 -14.00
N HIS A 200 7.15 -6.13 -12.77
CA HIS A 200 5.98 -6.70 -12.05
C HIS A 200 4.87 -5.66 -11.81
N GLU A 201 5.24 -4.48 -11.30
CA GLU A 201 4.29 -3.38 -11.07
C GLU A 201 3.59 -2.93 -12.36
N VAL A 202 4.35 -2.75 -13.44
CA VAL A 202 3.83 -2.29 -14.73
C VAL A 202 2.99 -3.36 -15.42
N ALA A 203 3.30 -4.65 -15.27
CA ALA A 203 2.47 -5.74 -15.78
C ALA A 203 1.07 -5.71 -15.15
N VAL A 204 0.99 -5.82 -13.81
CA VAL A 204 -0.31 -5.87 -13.12
C VAL A 204 -1.12 -4.58 -13.35
N MET A 205 -0.47 -3.41 -13.28
CA MET A 205 -1.14 -2.13 -13.47
C MET A 205 -1.65 -1.94 -14.91
N ALA A 206 -0.85 -2.31 -15.93
CA ALA A 206 -1.26 -2.18 -17.32
C ALA A 206 -2.40 -3.14 -17.68
N GLN A 207 -2.35 -4.39 -17.18
CA GLN A 207 -3.43 -5.37 -17.35
C GLN A 207 -4.75 -4.88 -16.75
N LEU A 208 -4.72 -4.43 -15.49
CA LEU A 208 -5.90 -3.91 -14.82
C LEU A 208 -6.50 -2.70 -15.55
N CYS A 209 -5.67 -1.74 -15.97
CA CYS A 209 -6.12 -0.59 -16.74
C CYS A 209 -6.69 -1.01 -18.11
N HIS A 210 -6.06 -1.94 -18.82
CA HIS A 210 -6.54 -2.42 -20.12
C HIS A 210 -7.90 -3.11 -20.02
N SER A 211 -8.06 -4.12 -19.15
CA SER A 211 -9.34 -4.84 -19.05
C SER A 211 -10.48 -3.92 -18.61
N LEU A 212 -10.20 -2.91 -17.77
CA LEU A 212 -11.18 -1.87 -17.43
C LEU A 212 -11.48 -0.96 -18.64
N CYS A 213 -10.46 -0.51 -19.38
CA CYS A 213 -10.64 0.26 -20.62
C CYS A 213 -11.50 -0.49 -21.66
N GLU A 214 -11.18 -1.75 -21.95
CA GLU A 214 -11.98 -2.61 -22.84
C GLU A 214 -13.43 -2.73 -22.33
N ARG A 215 -13.61 -3.05 -21.04
CA ARG A 215 -14.94 -3.28 -20.47
C ARG A 215 -15.87 -2.07 -20.50
N PHE A 216 -15.31 -0.85 -20.48
CA PHE A 216 -16.06 0.41 -20.47
C PHE A 216 -16.01 1.17 -21.81
N GLY A 217 -15.40 0.63 -22.87
CA GLY A 217 -15.30 1.30 -24.17
C GLY A 217 -14.44 2.57 -24.14
N ILE A 218 -13.34 2.54 -23.38
CA ILE A 218 -12.45 3.67 -23.15
C ILE A 218 -11.10 3.43 -23.84
N CYS A 219 -10.74 4.36 -24.73
CA CYS A 219 -9.50 4.34 -25.51
C CYS A 219 -8.41 5.29 -24.95
N LYS A 220 -8.80 6.31 -24.17
CA LYS A 220 -7.92 7.36 -23.64
C LYS A 220 -7.49 7.08 -22.20
N VAL A 221 -6.20 7.23 -21.93
CA VAL A 221 -5.60 7.11 -20.59
C VAL A 221 -4.74 8.34 -20.28
N VAL A 222 -4.83 8.85 -19.05
CA VAL A 222 -3.90 9.86 -18.52
C VAL A 222 -3.01 9.20 -17.46
N ASP A 223 -1.71 9.13 -17.68
CA ASP A 223 -0.72 8.52 -16.76
C ASP A 223 -0.06 9.61 -15.90
N LEU A 224 -0.60 9.81 -14.69
CA LEU A 224 -0.20 10.88 -13.76
C LEU A 224 1.03 10.50 -12.94
N GLY A 225 2.11 11.28 -13.08
CA GLY A 225 3.41 10.93 -12.51
C GLY A 225 4.14 9.88 -13.35
N SER A 226 3.93 9.90 -14.68
CA SER A 226 4.43 8.90 -15.63
C SER A 226 5.95 8.66 -15.57
N GLY A 227 6.74 9.62 -15.07
CA GLY A 227 8.18 9.51 -14.89
C GLY A 227 8.88 9.18 -16.21
N LYS A 228 9.51 8.00 -16.27
CA LYS A 228 10.19 7.51 -17.49
C LYS A 228 9.22 6.85 -18.51
N GLY A 229 7.90 7.03 -18.35
CA GLY A 229 6.86 6.53 -19.24
C GLY A 229 6.69 5.02 -19.24
N TYR A 230 7.04 4.33 -18.14
CA TYR A 230 7.01 2.86 -18.09
C TYR A 230 5.60 2.28 -18.28
N LEU A 231 4.62 2.80 -17.53
CA LEU A 231 3.24 2.36 -17.63
C LEU A 231 2.62 2.81 -18.96
N GLY A 232 2.69 4.11 -19.29
CA GLY A 232 2.09 4.61 -20.51
C GLY A 232 2.64 4.05 -21.82
N THR A 233 3.95 3.73 -21.92
CA THR A 233 4.48 3.05 -23.12
C THR A 233 4.03 1.58 -23.24
N GLN A 234 3.83 0.88 -22.11
CA GLN A 234 3.24 -0.46 -22.12
C GLN A 234 1.76 -0.41 -22.52
N LEU A 235 1.00 0.54 -21.95
CA LEU A 235 -0.43 0.74 -22.26
C LEU A 235 -0.66 1.09 -23.73
N ALA A 236 0.12 2.03 -24.27
CA ALA A 236 0.03 2.41 -25.67
C ALA A 236 0.36 1.24 -26.61
N PHE A 237 1.57 0.65 -26.50
CA PHE A 237 2.07 -0.23 -27.56
C PHE A 237 1.59 -1.69 -27.47
N SER A 238 1.10 -2.14 -26.31
CA SER A 238 0.55 -3.50 -26.17
C SER A 238 -0.94 -3.56 -26.46
N TYR A 239 -1.69 -2.51 -26.09
CA TYR A 239 -3.16 -2.52 -26.08
C TYR A 239 -3.78 -1.49 -27.04
N ASP A 240 -2.98 -0.90 -27.94
CA ASP A 240 -3.36 0.13 -28.91
C ASP A 240 -4.10 1.37 -28.32
N LEU A 241 -3.87 1.68 -27.03
CA LEU A 241 -4.50 2.81 -26.33
C LEU A 241 -3.87 4.18 -26.66
N LYS A 242 -4.64 5.27 -26.52
CA LYS A 242 -4.14 6.66 -26.55
C LYS A 242 -3.75 7.10 -25.15
N VAL A 243 -2.46 7.31 -24.88
CA VAL A 243 -1.94 7.57 -23.53
C VAL A 243 -1.20 8.90 -23.42
N PHE A 244 -1.67 9.75 -22.53
CA PHE A 244 -1.14 11.08 -22.23
C PHE A 244 -0.39 11.00 -20.89
N GLY A 245 0.93 10.88 -20.93
CA GLY A 245 1.77 10.77 -19.74
C GLY A 245 2.16 12.15 -19.22
N ILE A 246 1.87 12.46 -17.97
CA ILE A 246 2.17 13.77 -17.38
C ILE A 246 3.19 13.60 -16.26
N ASP A 247 4.25 14.42 -16.27
CA ASP A 247 5.24 14.49 -15.21
C ASP A 247 5.68 15.94 -14.97
N SER A 248 6.04 16.29 -13.73
CA SER A 248 6.44 17.65 -13.38
C SER A 248 7.89 17.98 -13.75
N ALA A 249 8.74 17.00 -14.06
CA ALA A 249 10.16 17.19 -14.30
C ALA A 249 10.52 16.91 -15.76
N ASP A 250 11.02 17.92 -16.50
CA ASP A 250 11.30 17.75 -17.94
C ASP A 250 12.27 16.60 -18.25
N GLN A 251 13.25 16.35 -17.37
CA GLN A 251 14.18 15.23 -17.53
C GLN A 251 13.48 13.86 -17.57
N ASN A 252 12.35 13.71 -16.87
CA ASN A 252 11.48 12.53 -16.93
C ASN A 252 10.75 12.49 -18.28
N THR A 253 10.04 13.56 -18.64
CA THR A 253 9.31 13.71 -19.92
C THR A 253 10.19 13.43 -21.14
N SER A 254 11.36 14.08 -21.20
CA SER A 254 12.40 13.90 -22.21
C SER A 254 12.95 12.47 -22.22
N GLY A 255 13.05 11.81 -21.06
CA GLY A 255 13.41 10.40 -20.93
C GLY A 255 12.32 9.45 -21.46
N ALA A 256 11.04 9.74 -21.16
CA ALA A 256 9.89 8.99 -21.63
C ALA A 256 9.72 9.09 -23.16
N ASN A 257 9.91 10.29 -23.72
CA ASN A 257 9.89 10.54 -25.17
C ASN A 257 10.99 9.71 -25.89
N LYS A 258 12.20 9.69 -25.32
CA LYS A 258 13.30 8.84 -25.81
C LYS A 258 12.98 7.34 -25.68
N ARG A 259 12.42 6.89 -24.55
CA ARG A 259 11.95 5.49 -24.36
C ARG A 259 10.93 5.10 -25.42
N ALA A 260 9.89 5.93 -25.64
CA ALA A 260 8.83 5.66 -26.60
C ALA A 260 9.37 5.50 -28.03
N LYS A 261 10.27 6.40 -28.46
CA LYS A 261 10.93 6.35 -29.78
C LYS A 261 11.84 5.14 -29.97
N ILE A 262 12.44 4.61 -28.92
CA ILE A 262 13.24 3.37 -28.97
C ILE A 262 12.32 2.15 -29.03
N LEU A 263 11.34 2.06 -28.12
CA LEU A 263 10.39 0.95 -28.04
C LEU A 263 9.60 0.79 -29.34
N LYS A 264 9.03 1.88 -29.90
CA LYS A 264 8.26 1.80 -31.15
C LYS A 264 9.06 1.17 -32.29
N LYS A 265 10.35 1.51 -32.42
CA LYS A 265 11.28 0.96 -33.42
C LYS A 265 11.69 -0.49 -33.18
N GLN A 266 11.60 -0.98 -31.94
CA GLN A 266 12.03 -2.33 -31.56
C GLN A 266 10.83 -3.26 -31.27
N TRP A 267 9.60 -2.75 -31.32
CA TRP A 267 8.42 -3.40 -30.78
C TRP A 267 8.15 -4.78 -31.38
N SER A 268 8.06 -4.90 -32.71
CA SER A 268 7.84 -6.17 -33.41
C SER A 268 8.91 -7.22 -33.07
N GLY A 269 10.17 -6.83 -32.95
CA GLY A 269 11.26 -7.71 -32.51
C GLY A 269 11.13 -8.19 -31.07
N LEU A 270 10.70 -7.32 -30.15
CA LEU A 270 10.48 -7.65 -28.74
C LEU A 270 9.26 -8.56 -28.55
N ILE A 271 8.17 -8.31 -29.26
CA ILE A 271 6.97 -9.15 -29.29
C ILE A 271 7.31 -10.54 -29.87
N LYS A 272 8.03 -10.60 -31.01
CA LYS A 272 8.47 -11.87 -31.62
C LYS A 272 9.38 -12.68 -30.69
N LYS A 273 10.29 -12.02 -29.97
CA LYS A 273 11.13 -12.63 -28.92
C LYS A 273 10.28 -13.21 -27.78
N PHE A 274 9.25 -12.51 -27.32
CA PHE A 274 8.32 -13.00 -26.30
C PHE A 274 7.59 -14.26 -26.77
N THR A 275 6.96 -14.22 -27.94
CA THR A 275 6.19 -15.36 -28.49
C THR A 275 7.07 -16.59 -28.71
N LEU A 276 8.29 -16.42 -29.23
CA LEU A 276 9.24 -17.52 -29.38
C LEU A 276 9.66 -18.12 -28.02
N SER A 277 9.78 -17.31 -26.98
CA SER A 277 10.08 -17.81 -25.62
C SER A 277 8.91 -18.60 -25.02
N GLN A 278 7.66 -18.13 -25.17
CA GLN A 278 6.48 -18.87 -24.69
C GLN A 278 6.36 -20.25 -25.35
N ASN A 279 6.49 -20.28 -26.68
CA ASN A 279 6.39 -21.52 -27.46
C ASN A 279 7.52 -22.52 -27.15
N SER A 280 8.68 -22.07 -26.66
CA SER A 280 9.76 -22.97 -26.25
C SER A 280 9.59 -23.48 -24.81
N TYR A 281 9.05 -22.69 -23.88
CA TYR A 281 8.67 -23.20 -22.55
C TYR A 281 7.53 -24.21 -22.59
N GLN A 282 6.55 -24.06 -23.50
CA GLN A 282 5.45 -25.02 -23.67
C GLN A 282 5.86 -26.38 -24.27
N ASN A 283 7.11 -26.51 -24.74
CA ASN A 283 7.65 -27.74 -25.33
C ASN A 283 8.84 -28.31 -24.52
N GLN A 284 8.98 -27.94 -23.24
CA GLN A 284 9.93 -28.53 -22.30
C GLN A 284 9.19 -29.45 -21.31
N PRO A 285 9.74 -30.63 -20.94
CA PRO A 285 9.26 -31.38 -19.79
C PRO A 285 9.48 -30.58 -18.50
N VAL A 286 8.64 -30.82 -17.48
CA VAL A 286 8.68 -30.09 -16.21
C VAL A 286 10.02 -30.34 -15.49
N PRO A 287 10.80 -29.31 -15.10
CA PRO A 287 12.05 -29.50 -14.38
C PRO A 287 11.83 -29.96 -12.94
N ASN A 288 12.73 -30.80 -12.43
CA ASN A 288 12.69 -31.26 -11.03
C ASN A 288 13.06 -30.12 -10.06
N GLU A 289 12.61 -30.22 -8.80
CA GLU A 289 12.72 -29.14 -7.80
C GLU A 289 14.17 -28.67 -7.54
N GLU A 290 15.15 -29.57 -7.60
CA GLU A 290 16.58 -29.23 -7.43
C GLU A 290 17.15 -28.30 -8.50
N GLU A 291 16.61 -28.31 -9.72
CA GLU A 291 17.08 -27.40 -10.79
C GLU A 291 16.46 -26.01 -10.65
N SER A 292 15.21 -25.95 -10.19
CA SER A 292 14.50 -24.71 -9.91
C SER A 292 15.25 -23.83 -8.88
N LEU A 293 15.86 -24.47 -7.87
CA LEU A 293 16.67 -23.79 -6.84
C LEU A 293 18.01 -23.24 -7.39
N LYS A 294 18.62 -23.91 -8.39
CA LYS A 294 19.90 -23.48 -8.99
C LYS A 294 19.72 -22.21 -9.86
N ILE A 295 18.60 -22.11 -10.57
CA ILE A 295 18.29 -20.98 -11.48
C ILE A 295 18.05 -19.67 -10.70
N GLN A 296 17.50 -19.73 -9.49
CA GLN A 296 17.21 -18.52 -8.70
C GLN A 296 18.48 -17.82 -8.19
N ASN A 297 19.51 -18.58 -7.82
CA ASN A 297 20.71 -18.04 -7.14
C ASN A 297 21.67 -17.27 -8.06
N GLN A 298 21.64 -17.49 -9.39
CA GLN A 298 22.55 -16.80 -10.31
C GLN A 298 22.13 -15.37 -10.66
N ASN A 299 20.90 -14.95 -10.32
CA ASN A 299 20.31 -13.69 -10.81
C ASN A 299 20.40 -12.49 -9.83
N GLN A 300 21.17 -12.58 -8.74
CA GLN A 300 21.22 -11.51 -7.73
C GLN A 300 22.26 -10.40 -7.98
N ASN A 301 23.29 -10.64 -8.80
CA ASN A 301 24.39 -9.69 -9.02
C ASN A 301 24.35 -9.04 -10.41
N ASN A 302 23.62 -7.93 -10.55
CA ASN A 302 23.94 -6.85 -11.49
C ASN A 302 23.22 -5.55 -11.12
N GLY A 303 23.87 -4.75 -10.28
CA GLY A 303 23.33 -3.52 -9.70
C GLY A 303 23.88 -2.22 -10.31
N ASP A 304 23.71 -2.01 -11.62
CA ASP A 304 23.67 -0.67 -12.22
C ASP A 304 22.85 -0.70 -13.53
N CYS A 305 22.31 0.44 -13.96
CA CYS A 305 21.51 0.59 -15.18
C CYS A 305 22.00 1.72 -16.09
N GLY A 306 23.31 1.95 -16.13
CA GLY A 306 24.02 2.69 -17.19
C GLY A 306 24.31 1.84 -18.45
N GLY A 307 23.37 1.00 -18.89
CA GLY A 307 23.58 0.06 -20.00
C GLY A 307 23.69 0.73 -21.37
N ASN A 308 24.78 0.46 -22.11
CA ASN A 308 25.07 1.09 -23.40
C ASN A 308 24.05 0.76 -24.51
N LEU A 309 23.59 1.78 -25.24
CA LEU A 309 22.64 1.67 -26.35
C LEU A 309 23.35 1.42 -27.70
N GLN A 310 23.51 0.17 -28.12
CA GLN A 310 23.73 -0.11 -29.56
C GLN A 310 23.38 -1.55 -29.99
N LYS A 311 23.17 -1.72 -31.30
CA LYS A 311 23.04 -2.98 -32.04
C LYS A 311 21.87 -3.92 -31.68
N TYR A 312 20.66 -3.53 -32.09
CA TYR A 312 19.80 -4.45 -32.86
C TYR A 312 19.14 -3.68 -34.01
N VAL A 313 19.32 -4.18 -35.23
CA VAL A 313 18.61 -3.72 -36.44
C VAL A 313 17.80 -4.90 -36.93
N ALA A 314 16.48 -4.74 -37.05
CA ALA A 314 15.57 -5.77 -37.51
C ALA A 314 14.85 -5.28 -38.77
N THR A 315 15.17 -5.88 -39.92
CA THR A 315 14.47 -5.67 -41.19
C THR A 315 13.42 -6.76 -41.38
N THR A 316 12.14 -6.45 -41.16
CA THR A 316 10.99 -7.16 -41.76
C THR A 316 9.70 -6.37 -41.57
N THR A 317 8.72 -6.59 -42.44
CA THR A 317 7.47 -5.81 -42.53
C THR A 317 6.33 -6.44 -41.71
N GLU A 318 6.23 -6.06 -40.45
CA GLU A 318 5.00 -6.20 -39.65
C GLU A 318 4.65 -4.83 -39.04
N LYS A 319 3.37 -4.58 -38.74
CA LYS A 319 2.86 -3.24 -38.42
C LYS A 319 3.53 -2.65 -37.17
N GLU A 320 3.87 -1.36 -37.22
CA GLU A 320 4.15 -0.58 -36.01
C GLU A 320 2.92 -0.61 -35.06
N PRO A 321 3.11 -0.52 -33.73
CA PRO A 321 2.00 -0.37 -32.81
C PRO A 321 1.21 0.91 -33.14
N ARG A 322 -0.13 0.81 -33.08
CA ARG A 322 -1.05 1.91 -33.46
C ARG A 322 -1.30 2.83 -32.28
N GLY A 323 -1.31 2.25 -31.07
CA GLY A 323 -1.44 3.00 -29.83
C GLY A 323 -0.34 4.04 -29.64
N PHE A 324 -0.71 5.07 -28.91
CA PHE A 324 -0.05 6.36 -28.93
C PHE A 324 0.40 6.76 -27.53
N TYR A 325 1.62 7.28 -27.39
CA TYR A 325 2.14 7.77 -26.12
C TYR A 325 2.72 9.18 -26.28
N CYS A 326 2.07 10.17 -25.66
CA CYS A 326 2.54 11.55 -25.65
C CYS A 326 2.90 11.99 -24.21
N PRO A 327 4.17 12.34 -23.94
CA PRO A 327 4.61 12.81 -22.64
C PRO A 327 4.62 14.36 -22.54
N PHE A 328 4.04 14.90 -21.48
CA PHE A 328 3.92 16.34 -21.19
C PHE A 328 4.68 16.71 -19.90
N THR A 329 5.46 17.79 -19.95
CA THR A 329 6.06 18.41 -18.77
C THR A 329 5.05 19.39 -18.15
N THR A 330 4.38 19.01 -17.06
CA THR A 330 3.42 19.86 -16.34
C THR A 330 3.33 19.44 -14.87
N TYR A 331 3.34 20.41 -13.95
CA TYR A 331 3.03 20.17 -12.55
C TYR A 331 1.51 20.12 -12.37
N VAL A 332 0.98 19.00 -11.88
CA VAL A 332 -0.47 18.78 -11.76
C VAL A 332 -0.97 19.24 -10.39
N ASN A 333 -1.85 20.25 -10.41
CA ASN A 333 -2.63 20.77 -9.30
C ASN A 333 -4.13 20.84 -9.69
N SER A 334 -5.01 21.31 -8.81
CA SER A 334 -6.45 21.42 -9.13
C SER A 334 -6.81 22.54 -10.14
N ASP A 335 -5.88 23.44 -10.47
CA ASP A 335 -6.04 24.42 -11.56
C ASP A 335 -5.61 23.87 -12.93
N THR A 336 -5.02 22.66 -12.97
CA THR A 336 -4.44 22.09 -14.19
C THR A 336 -5.52 21.53 -15.11
N ASN A 337 -5.82 22.25 -16.19
CA ASN A 337 -6.78 21.80 -17.20
C ASN A 337 -6.20 20.70 -18.11
N ILE A 338 -6.12 19.48 -17.58
CA ILE A 338 -5.64 18.28 -18.31
C ILE A 338 -6.42 18.04 -19.60
N LEU A 339 -7.73 18.29 -19.61
CA LEU A 339 -8.57 18.10 -20.79
C LEU A 339 -8.21 19.08 -21.92
N GLN A 340 -7.77 20.29 -21.59
CA GLN A 340 -7.22 21.23 -22.56
C GLN A 340 -5.86 20.79 -23.10
N LEU A 341 -4.95 20.29 -22.27
CA LEU A 341 -3.66 19.74 -22.74
C LEU A 341 -3.86 18.59 -23.75
N ILE A 342 -4.85 17.73 -23.50
CA ILE A 342 -5.26 16.67 -24.43
C ILE A 342 -5.89 17.27 -25.70
N ALA A 343 -6.80 18.23 -25.59
CA ALA A 343 -7.50 18.83 -26.73
C ALA A 343 -6.61 19.71 -27.61
N GLU A 344 -5.57 20.34 -27.06
CA GLU A 344 -4.54 21.06 -27.82
C GLU A 344 -3.68 20.08 -28.63
N HIS A 345 -3.39 18.90 -28.07
CA HIS A 345 -2.71 17.83 -28.79
C HIS A 345 -3.59 17.20 -29.89
N ASP A 346 -4.82 16.80 -29.56
CA ASP A 346 -5.75 16.16 -30.51
C ASP A 346 -6.03 17.08 -31.73
N LYS A 347 -5.99 18.42 -31.55
CA LYS A 347 -6.08 19.40 -32.65
C LYS A 347 -4.88 19.39 -33.60
N CYS A 348 -3.69 19.03 -33.13
CA CYS A 348 -2.47 18.96 -33.96
C CYS A 348 -2.40 17.71 -34.85
N GLU A 349 -3.24 16.69 -34.61
CA GLU A 349 -3.29 15.44 -35.40
C GLU A 349 -4.57 15.30 -36.25
N ALA A 350 -5.43 16.33 -36.26
CA ALA A 350 -6.78 16.30 -36.82
C ALA A 350 -6.87 16.16 -38.37
N ASP A 351 -5.74 16.15 -39.08
CA ASP A 351 -5.67 15.86 -40.53
C ASP A 351 -5.98 14.38 -40.87
N THR A 352 -6.15 13.51 -39.89
CA THR A 352 -6.50 12.08 -40.09
C THR A 352 -7.90 11.75 -39.60
N GLY A 353 -8.89 11.87 -40.49
CA GLY A 353 -10.32 11.73 -40.19
C GLY A 353 -10.71 10.37 -39.62
N SER A 354 -10.91 10.33 -38.30
CA SER A 354 -11.49 9.19 -37.57
C SER A 354 -12.67 9.65 -36.71
N GLN A 355 -13.84 9.06 -36.94
CA GLN A 355 -15.07 9.37 -36.20
C GLN A 355 -15.17 8.54 -34.91
N GLY A 356 -15.87 9.08 -33.90
CA GLY A 356 -16.38 8.29 -32.77
C GLY A 356 -15.43 8.05 -31.59
N ASP A 357 -14.41 8.89 -31.41
CA ASP A 357 -13.50 8.77 -30.26
C ASP A 357 -14.21 9.12 -28.95
N SER A 358 -14.26 8.18 -28.00
CA SER A 358 -14.96 8.34 -26.72
C SER A 358 -14.36 9.49 -25.91
N SER A 359 -15.21 10.38 -25.40
CA SER A 359 -14.79 11.48 -24.50
C SER A 359 -14.40 10.98 -23.11
N ASN A 360 -14.74 9.73 -22.76
CA ASN A 360 -14.39 9.11 -21.50
C ASN A 360 -12.92 8.65 -21.49
N LEU A 361 -12.23 8.91 -20.38
CA LEU A 361 -10.85 8.52 -20.12
C LEU A 361 -10.69 7.75 -18.80
N LEU A 362 -9.60 6.98 -18.72
CA LEU A 362 -9.09 6.39 -17.49
C LEU A 362 -7.96 7.26 -16.92
N VAL A 363 -8.04 7.59 -15.63
CA VAL A 363 -6.96 8.23 -14.88
C VAL A 363 -6.09 7.15 -14.25
N ALA A 364 -4.86 7.00 -14.73
CA ALA A 364 -3.85 6.09 -14.19
C ALA A 364 -2.84 6.85 -13.32
N GLY A 365 -2.26 6.17 -12.34
CA GLY A 365 -1.11 6.68 -11.59
C GLY A 365 -0.39 5.56 -10.86
N LEU A 366 0.87 5.30 -11.21
CA LEU A 366 1.67 4.22 -10.63
C LEU A 366 2.80 4.79 -9.77
N HIS A 367 2.55 4.85 -8.44
CA HIS A 367 3.34 5.56 -7.42
C HIS A 367 3.18 7.09 -7.49
N THR A 368 1.94 7.57 -7.34
CA THR A 368 1.65 9.00 -7.17
C THR A 368 2.22 9.49 -5.83
N CYS A 369 3.22 10.39 -5.92
CA CYS A 369 3.97 10.92 -4.79
C CYS A 369 3.22 12.05 -4.08
N GLY A 370 3.13 12.00 -2.74
CA GLY A 370 2.57 13.09 -1.93
C GLY A 370 1.20 13.55 -2.42
N ASN A 371 1.06 14.87 -2.59
CA ASN A 371 -0.18 15.51 -3.03
C ASN A 371 -0.69 15.07 -4.42
N LEU A 372 0.14 14.48 -5.30
CA LEU A 372 -0.31 14.01 -6.61
C LEU A 372 -1.41 12.92 -6.48
N CYS A 373 -1.37 12.11 -5.43
CA CYS A 373 -2.42 11.12 -5.18
C CYS A 373 -3.81 11.77 -4.95
N PRO A 374 -4.01 12.62 -3.93
CA PRO A 374 -5.29 13.29 -3.70
C PRO A 374 -5.67 14.27 -4.82
N THR A 375 -4.74 14.94 -5.50
CA THR A 375 -5.04 15.75 -6.68
C THR A 375 -5.58 14.89 -7.83
N ALA A 376 -5.07 13.67 -8.04
CA ALA A 376 -5.67 12.72 -9.00
C ALA A 376 -7.10 12.30 -8.60
N LEU A 377 -7.41 12.18 -7.30
CA LEU A 377 -8.77 11.90 -6.82
C LEU A 377 -9.72 13.09 -7.07
N ARG A 378 -9.25 14.31 -6.83
CA ARG A 378 -9.98 15.55 -7.11
C ARG A 378 -10.26 15.67 -8.59
N PHE A 379 -9.23 15.60 -9.45
CA PHE A 379 -9.37 15.59 -10.91
C PHE A 379 -10.38 14.55 -11.38
N PHE A 380 -10.23 13.29 -10.94
CA PHE A 380 -11.18 12.22 -11.26
C PHE A 380 -12.61 12.56 -10.85
N SER A 381 -12.84 12.96 -9.59
CA SER A 381 -14.21 13.26 -9.12
C SER A 381 -14.88 14.41 -9.89
N GLN A 382 -14.14 15.49 -10.12
CA GLN A 382 -14.63 16.75 -10.68
C GLN A 382 -14.86 16.72 -12.20
N ASN A 383 -14.05 15.98 -12.96
CA ASN A 383 -14.10 16.02 -14.43
C ASN A 383 -15.04 14.94 -15.00
N PRO A 384 -16.14 15.28 -15.69
CA PRO A 384 -17.10 14.28 -16.19
C PRO A 384 -16.46 13.21 -17.09
N ALA A 385 -15.53 13.63 -17.96
CA ALA A 385 -14.75 12.75 -18.84
C ALA A 385 -13.92 11.69 -18.10
N ALA A 386 -13.48 11.95 -16.87
CA ALA A 386 -12.71 10.98 -16.08
C ALA A 386 -13.67 9.90 -15.52
N HIS A 387 -13.94 8.86 -16.30
CA HIS A 387 -14.93 7.82 -15.98
C HIS A 387 -14.34 6.70 -15.11
N LEU A 388 -13.05 6.41 -15.28
CA LEU A 388 -12.32 5.39 -14.52
C LEU A 388 -11.10 6.00 -13.81
N LEU A 389 -10.73 5.41 -12.68
CA LEU A 389 -9.52 5.69 -11.91
C LEU A 389 -8.81 4.38 -11.55
N CYS A 390 -7.49 4.33 -11.71
CA CYS A 390 -6.60 3.31 -11.17
C CYS A 390 -5.35 4.02 -10.60
N ASN A 391 -5.19 4.08 -9.28
CA ASN A 391 -4.15 4.90 -8.64
C ASN A 391 -3.45 4.19 -7.47
N VAL A 392 -2.13 4.07 -7.53
CA VAL A 392 -1.25 3.57 -6.46
C VAL A 392 -0.47 4.72 -5.87
N SER A 393 -0.59 4.92 -4.55
CA SER A 393 0.09 6.00 -3.81
C SER A 393 1.34 5.52 -3.08
N CYS A 394 2.37 6.36 -2.95
CA CYS A 394 3.66 5.90 -2.41
C CYS A 394 4.29 6.74 -1.27
N CYS A 395 4.44 8.05 -1.46
CA CYS A 395 5.29 8.92 -0.65
C CYS A 395 4.47 9.77 0.31
N TYR A 396 3.90 9.17 1.35
CA TYR A 396 3.08 9.85 2.37
C TYR A 396 3.84 10.96 3.10
N HIS A 397 5.16 10.80 3.29
CA HIS A 397 6.06 11.83 3.81
C HIS A 397 6.09 13.13 2.98
N LEU A 398 5.52 13.16 1.78
CA LEU A 398 5.37 14.33 0.92
C LEU A 398 3.92 14.87 0.86
N LEU A 399 3.01 14.38 1.72
CA LEU A 399 1.67 14.95 1.88
C LEU A 399 1.75 16.22 2.73
N THR A 400 1.18 17.31 2.23
CA THR A 400 0.94 18.53 3.02
C THR A 400 -0.39 18.42 3.77
N GLU A 401 -0.48 19.03 4.96
CA GLU A 401 -1.59 18.81 5.89
C GLU A 401 -2.32 20.11 6.22
N GLU A 402 -3.65 20.10 6.15
CA GLU A 402 -4.49 21.30 6.36
C GLU A 402 -4.42 21.82 7.82
N PHE A 403 -4.20 20.92 8.77
CA PHE A 403 -4.24 21.22 10.21
C PHE A 403 -2.89 21.02 10.93
N ASP A 404 -1.77 20.91 10.18
CA ASP A 404 -0.43 20.92 10.79
C ASP A 404 -0.13 22.31 11.38
N PRO A 405 0.09 22.45 12.70
CA PRO A 405 0.37 23.75 13.33
C PRO A 405 1.70 24.38 12.90
N ASN A 406 2.55 23.66 12.15
CA ASN A 406 3.80 24.15 11.55
C ASN A 406 3.69 24.26 10.01
N GLY A 407 2.52 23.95 9.44
CA GLY A 407 2.29 23.90 8.00
C GLY A 407 2.28 25.29 7.37
N ALA A 408 2.86 25.40 6.17
CA ALA A 408 2.69 26.59 5.34
C ALA A 408 1.27 26.66 4.78
N ALA A 409 0.67 27.86 4.76
CA ALA A 409 -0.61 28.10 4.11
C ALA A 409 -0.54 27.76 2.61
N GLN A 410 -1.50 26.98 2.13
CA GLN A 410 -1.59 26.51 0.74
C GLN A 410 -3.03 26.64 0.23
N SER A 411 -3.20 26.75 -1.09
CA SER A 411 -4.54 26.68 -1.73
C SER A 411 -5.16 25.29 -1.61
N GLU A 412 -4.35 24.25 -1.46
CA GLU A 412 -4.77 22.85 -1.45
C GLU A 412 -3.82 21.99 -0.61
N TYR A 413 -4.40 20.98 0.07
CA TYR A 413 -3.67 20.06 0.94
C TYR A 413 -3.78 18.60 0.47
N GLY A 414 -2.81 17.79 0.89
CA GLY A 414 -2.75 16.36 0.61
C GLY A 414 -3.51 15.50 1.62
N PHE A 415 -3.69 15.97 2.85
CA PHE A 415 -4.39 15.27 3.91
C PHE A 415 -5.01 16.25 4.94
N PRO A 416 -6.14 15.91 5.58
CA PRO A 416 -7.09 14.89 5.16
C PRO A 416 -7.95 15.37 3.98
N VAL A 417 -8.46 14.43 3.16
CA VAL A 417 -9.39 14.77 2.06
C VAL A 417 -10.86 14.49 2.38
N SER A 418 -11.16 13.55 3.28
CA SER A 418 -12.53 13.21 3.68
C SER A 418 -13.18 14.32 4.52
N SER A 419 -14.51 14.52 4.38
CA SER A 419 -15.18 15.52 5.21
C SER A 419 -15.16 15.17 6.70
N ILE A 420 -15.05 13.88 7.07
CA ILE A 420 -15.05 13.41 8.45
C ILE A 420 -13.75 13.76 9.18
N LEU A 421 -12.57 13.46 8.61
CA LEU A 421 -11.30 13.87 9.21
C LEU A 421 -11.09 15.39 9.17
N ARG A 422 -11.62 16.09 8.15
CA ARG A 422 -11.61 17.56 8.10
C ARG A 422 -12.50 18.18 9.18
N LYS A 423 -13.68 17.61 9.48
CA LYS A 423 -14.52 18.02 10.64
C LYS A 423 -13.81 17.80 11.98
N MET A 424 -13.03 16.73 12.10
CA MET A 424 -12.18 16.45 13.26
C MET A 424 -10.91 17.32 13.34
N LYS A 425 -10.57 18.09 12.28
CA LYS A 425 -9.28 18.78 12.12
C LYS A 425 -8.06 17.86 12.30
N PHE A 426 -8.20 16.60 11.90
CA PHE A 426 -7.21 15.56 12.20
C PHE A 426 -5.91 15.78 11.41
N HIS A 427 -4.76 15.67 12.08
CA HIS A 427 -3.44 15.69 11.46
C HIS A 427 -2.55 14.58 12.03
N LEU A 428 -1.54 14.19 11.26
CA LEU A 428 -0.59 13.13 11.55
C LEU A 428 0.77 13.67 11.99
N GLY A 429 1.28 14.72 11.34
CA GLY A 429 2.64 15.22 11.58
C GLY A 429 3.71 14.53 10.74
N GLN A 430 4.88 15.15 10.63
CA GLN A 430 5.88 14.77 9.63
C GLN A 430 6.54 13.42 9.89
N ASN A 431 6.84 13.07 11.16
CA ASN A 431 7.47 11.80 11.49
C ASN A 431 6.46 10.66 11.43
N THR A 432 5.20 10.90 11.75
CA THR A 432 4.08 9.98 11.48
C THR A 432 3.98 9.63 10.00
N LYS A 433 4.02 10.62 9.11
CA LYS A 433 4.05 10.40 7.64
C LYS A 433 5.34 9.71 7.16
N ASN A 434 6.48 9.97 7.81
CA ASN A 434 7.74 9.25 7.55
C ASN A 434 7.64 7.76 7.98
N LEU A 435 6.90 7.47 9.06
CA LEU A 435 6.69 6.14 9.60
C LEU A 435 5.72 5.31 8.74
N ALA A 436 4.64 5.93 8.26
CA ALA A 436 3.76 5.34 7.24
C ALA A 436 4.51 4.98 5.94
N CYS A 437 5.68 5.59 5.70
CA CYS A 437 6.56 5.23 4.59
C CYS A 437 7.50 4.04 4.86
N GLN A 438 7.46 3.41 6.04
CA GLN A 438 8.15 2.14 6.30
C GLN A 438 7.40 0.95 5.68
N SER A 439 7.97 -0.26 5.82
CA SER A 439 7.39 -1.51 5.34
C SER A 439 7.77 -2.65 6.28
N VAL A 440 6.79 -3.14 7.03
CA VAL A 440 6.94 -4.27 7.97
C VAL A 440 7.52 -5.50 7.26
N ASN A 441 6.96 -5.86 6.11
CA ASN A 441 7.39 -7.05 5.37
C ASN A 441 8.83 -6.92 4.85
N ARG A 442 9.29 -5.72 4.47
CA ARG A 442 10.69 -5.48 4.07
C ARG A 442 11.66 -5.37 5.26
N ILE A 443 11.19 -4.92 6.42
CA ILE A 443 11.96 -4.96 7.67
C ILE A 443 12.24 -6.43 8.03
N ILE A 444 11.19 -7.26 8.08
CA ILE A 444 11.29 -8.69 8.38
C ILE A 444 12.14 -9.42 7.34
N SER A 445 11.90 -9.21 6.04
CA SER A 445 12.66 -9.87 4.96
C SER A 445 14.13 -9.43 4.86
N SER A 446 14.59 -8.49 5.70
CA SER A 446 16.01 -8.10 5.77
C SER A 446 16.82 -8.96 6.75
N SER A 447 16.14 -9.72 7.63
CA SER A 447 16.72 -10.49 8.74
C SER A 447 17.69 -9.70 9.62
N LYS A 448 17.53 -8.36 9.70
CA LYS A 448 18.43 -7.46 10.42
C LYS A 448 17.65 -6.44 11.25
N LEU A 449 17.72 -6.60 12.58
CA LEU A 449 17.13 -5.65 13.52
C LEU A 449 17.77 -4.26 13.33
N THR A 450 16.98 -3.29 12.89
CA THR A 450 17.45 -1.93 12.64
C THR A 450 17.67 -1.21 13.97
N GLY A 451 18.92 -1.01 14.35
CA GLY A 451 19.32 -0.34 15.60
C GLY A 451 20.57 0.51 15.45
N GLU A 452 21.70 -0.09 15.04
CA GLU A 452 23.05 0.52 15.03
C GLU A 452 23.10 1.96 14.46
N SER A 453 22.64 2.18 13.23
CA SER A 453 22.71 3.50 12.58
C SER A 453 21.74 4.54 13.17
N LEU A 454 20.65 4.09 13.81
CA LEU A 454 19.72 4.96 14.54
C LEU A 454 20.29 5.33 15.92
N PHE A 455 20.90 4.36 16.61
CA PHE A 455 21.62 4.55 17.86
C PHE A 455 22.79 5.52 17.71
N GLN A 456 23.69 5.29 16.74
CA GLN A 456 24.77 6.22 16.42
C GLN A 456 24.26 7.63 16.08
N ARG A 457 23.13 7.76 15.35
CA ARG A 457 22.54 9.07 15.05
C ARG A 457 21.92 9.75 16.29
N ALA A 458 21.37 9.00 17.24
CA ALA A 458 20.87 9.53 18.52
C ALA A 458 22.03 9.93 19.45
N LEU A 459 23.05 9.07 19.56
CA LEU A 459 24.24 9.30 20.38
C LEU A 459 25.04 10.51 19.89
N LEU A 460 25.20 10.67 18.57
CA LEU A 460 25.76 11.88 17.96
C LEU A 460 25.00 13.15 18.39
N GLN A 461 23.67 13.08 18.55
CA GLN A 461 22.90 14.24 19.01
C GLN A 461 23.06 14.52 20.50
N LYS A 462 23.27 13.47 21.31
CA LYS A 462 23.62 13.63 22.72
C LYS A 462 25.00 14.28 22.86
N ILE A 463 26.00 13.81 22.11
CA ILE A 463 27.34 14.44 22.01
C ILE A 463 27.21 15.92 21.61
N PHE A 464 26.46 16.24 20.54
CA PHE A 464 26.27 17.63 20.12
C PHE A 464 25.65 18.53 21.21
N ILE A 465 24.67 18.02 21.97
CA ILE A 465 24.02 18.81 23.04
C ILE A 465 24.93 18.99 24.25
N ASP A 466 25.78 18.01 24.55
CA ASP A 466 26.67 18.03 25.71
C ASP A 466 28.00 18.79 25.44
N THR A 467 28.41 18.97 24.18
CA THR A 467 29.68 19.65 23.84
C THR A 467 29.55 21.02 23.17
N LEU A 468 28.48 21.30 22.40
CA LEU A 468 28.29 22.58 21.72
C LEU A 468 27.65 23.61 22.64
N SER A 469 28.08 24.87 22.53
CA SER A 469 27.42 25.99 23.20
C SER A 469 25.99 26.20 22.68
N LYS A 470 25.13 26.86 23.47
CA LYS A 470 23.77 27.24 23.06
C LYS A 470 23.72 28.08 21.76
N GLN A 471 24.82 28.76 21.41
CA GLN A 471 24.95 29.50 20.16
C GLN A 471 25.16 28.53 18.99
N GLU A 472 26.19 27.67 19.07
CA GLU A 472 26.50 26.63 18.07
C GLU A 472 25.37 25.62 17.88
N GLN A 473 24.59 25.32 18.93
CA GLN A 473 23.42 24.45 18.83
C GLN A 473 22.35 24.97 17.84
N ASN A 474 22.35 26.26 17.46
CA ASN A 474 21.50 26.74 16.37
C ASN A 474 21.88 26.12 15.01
N SER A 475 23.14 25.75 14.78
CA SER A 475 23.58 25.05 13.57
C SER A 475 22.99 23.64 13.44
N LEU A 476 22.47 23.04 14.52
CA LEU A 476 21.74 21.76 14.47
C LEU A 476 20.43 21.85 13.66
N LYS A 477 19.89 23.07 13.45
CA LYS A 477 18.79 23.32 12.50
C LYS A 477 19.19 22.94 11.05
N ASN A 478 20.49 23.00 10.73
CA ASN A 478 21.07 22.56 9.45
C ASN A 478 21.41 21.05 9.41
N SER A 479 20.93 20.23 10.36
CA SER A 479 21.24 18.78 10.45
C SER A 479 20.88 17.96 9.19
N ILE A 480 20.11 18.51 8.25
CA ILE A 480 19.94 17.99 6.89
C ILE A 480 21.31 17.75 6.19
N LYS A 481 22.33 18.58 6.46
CA LYS A 481 23.73 18.41 5.99
C LYS A 481 24.33 17.03 6.35
N LEU A 482 23.82 16.37 7.40
CA LEU A 482 24.33 15.09 7.93
C LEU A 482 23.69 13.84 7.26
N ARG A 483 22.70 14.00 6.38
CA ARG A 483 22.11 12.86 5.64
C ARG A 483 23.19 12.13 4.82
N LYS A 484 23.14 10.79 4.84
CA LYS A 484 24.12 9.89 4.18
C LYS A 484 25.60 10.16 4.55
N LEU A 485 25.86 10.66 5.76
CA LEU A 485 27.23 10.88 6.24
C LEU A 485 27.87 9.60 6.80
N ALA A 486 27.20 8.89 7.72
CA ALA A 486 27.73 7.67 8.34
C ALA A 486 28.16 6.59 7.33
N SER A 487 27.49 6.48 6.18
CA SER A 487 27.86 5.60 5.07
C SER A 487 29.14 6.02 4.31
N LYS A 488 29.90 6.99 4.82
CA LYS A 488 31.23 7.41 4.33
C LYS A 488 32.30 7.31 5.41
N CYS A 489 31.98 6.76 6.57
CA CYS A 489 32.81 6.75 7.77
C CYS A 489 33.23 5.32 8.10
N SER A 490 34.51 5.12 8.46
CA SER A 490 35.06 3.83 8.90
C SER A 490 34.66 3.48 10.34
N SER A 491 34.57 4.49 11.21
CA SER A 491 34.23 4.37 12.62
C SER A 491 33.12 5.34 13.05
N PHE A 492 32.60 5.16 14.27
CA PHE A 492 31.69 6.15 14.87
C PHE A 492 32.41 7.47 15.17
N TYR A 493 33.68 7.43 15.58
CA TYR A 493 34.51 8.63 15.78
C TYR A 493 34.68 9.44 14.49
N ASP A 494 34.93 8.78 13.34
CA ASP A 494 34.94 9.44 12.02
C ASP A 494 33.59 10.12 11.73
N TYR A 495 32.48 9.43 12.03
CA TYR A 495 31.14 9.99 11.82
C TYR A 495 30.89 11.23 12.69
N VAL A 496 31.27 11.21 13.97
CA VAL A 496 31.21 12.38 14.85
C VAL A 496 32.09 13.50 14.30
N LYS A 497 33.37 13.25 14.02
CA LYS A 497 34.33 14.25 13.55
C LYS A 497 33.90 14.93 12.25
N MET A 498 33.48 14.14 11.26
CA MET A 498 32.95 14.67 9.99
C MET A 498 31.61 15.40 10.17
N ALA A 499 30.81 15.08 11.19
CA ALA A 499 29.55 15.76 11.46
C ALA A 499 29.77 17.15 12.08
N PHE A 500 30.73 17.30 12.99
CA PHE A 500 31.13 18.62 13.52
C PHE A 500 31.69 19.52 12.41
N GLN A 501 32.61 19.00 11.59
CA GLN A 501 33.17 19.71 10.43
C GLN A 501 32.08 20.17 9.45
N LYS A 502 31.07 19.33 9.17
CA LYS A 502 29.94 19.68 8.28
C LYS A 502 28.98 20.73 8.84
N LEU A 503 28.87 20.85 10.17
CA LEU A 503 28.04 21.88 10.82
C LEU A 503 28.82 23.16 11.14
N ASP A 504 30.07 23.25 10.66
CA ASP A 504 30.93 24.42 10.81
C ASP A 504 31.25 24.71 12.31
N CYS A 505 31.29 23.64 13.13
CA CYS A 505 31.58 23.68 14.58
C CYS A 505 33.01 23.21 14.89
N SER A 506 33.62 23.67 16.00
CA SER A 506 34.96 23.20 16.39
C SER A 506 34.93 21.71 16.78
N SER A 507 35.78 20.91 16.14
CA SER A 507 36.02 19.50 16.47
C SER A 507 37.24 19.29 17.38
N GLU A 508 37.90 20.36 17.84
CA GLU A 508 39.17 20.29 18.61
C GLU A 508 39.02 19.58 19.96
N LYS A 509 37.81 19.58 20.52
CA LYS A 509 37.46 18.94 21.80
C LYS A 509 37.01 17.48 21.65
N ILE A 510 36.93 16.95 20.43
CA ILE A 510 36.42 15.60 20.16
C ILE A 510 37.60 14.63 20.02
N SER A 511 37.95 13.95 21.12
CA SER A 511 38.87 12.81 21.10
C SER A 511 38.13 11.50 20.79
N GLU A 512 38.88 10.48 20.36
CA GLU A 512 38.35 9.14 20.14
C GLU A 512 37.96 8.46 21.46
N GLU A 513 38.76 8.65 22.51
CA GLU A 513 38.48 8.27 23.90
C GLU A 513 37.13 8.83 24.38
N MET A 514 36.88 10.13 24.19
CA MET A 514 35.59 10.75 24.54
C MET A 514 34.43 10.07 23.80
N VAL A 515 34.57 9.80 22.50
CA VAL A 515 33.51 9.13 21.73
C VAL A 515 33.30 7.69 22.21
N GLN A 516 34.35 7.01 22.66
CA GLN A 516 34.27 5.68 23.26
C GLN A 516 33.57 5.70 24.63
N ASP A 517 33.79 6.70 25.48
CA ASP A 517 33.04 6.89 26.73
C ASP A 517 31.53 7.03 26.47
N TYR A 518 31.14 7.78 25.43
CA TYR A 518 29.74 7.87 25.01
C TYR A 518 29.19 6.53 24.50
N LEU A 519 29.98 5.70 23.80
CA LEU A 519 29.54 4.37 23.40
C LEU A 519 29.30 3.46 24.63
N VAL A 520 30.27 3.37 25.54
CA VAL A 520 30.18 2.55 26.75
C VAL A 520 29.00 2.99 27.65
N LYS A 521 28.83 4.31 27.83
CA LYS A 521 27.80 4.88 28.71
C LYS A 521 26.37 4.62 28.25
N TYR A 522 26.12 4.46 26.95
CA TYR A 522 24.78 4.32 26.38
C TYR A 522 24.55 2.98 25.65
N GLU A 523 25.43 1.97 25.78
CA GLU A 523 25.30 0.69 25.06
C GLU A 523 24.00 -0.07 25.40
N GLU A 524 23.44 0.06 26.62
CA GLU A 524 22.11 -0.49 26.92
C GLU A 524 21.00 0.14 26.07
N ASP A 525 21.11 1.45 25.81
CA ASP A 525 20.11 2.23 25.09
C ASP A 525 20.03 1.83 23.61
N LYS A 526 21.01 1.08 23.11
CA LYS A 526 21.00 0.42 21.81
C LYS A 526 19.88 -0.63 21.70
N LYS A 527 19.70 -1.49 22.70
CA LYS A 527 18.58 -2.47 22.70
C LYS A 527 17.25 -1.77 22.96
N LYS A 528 17.21 -0.81 23.90
CA LYS A 528 16.00 -0.01 24.19
C LYS A 528 15.53 0.74 22.93
N LEU A 529 16.44 1.41 22.20
CA LEU A 529 16.14 2.12 20.95
C LEU A 529 15.68 1.17 19.84
N ALA A 530 16.33 0.01 19.68
CA ALA A 530 15.91 -0.99 18.70
C ALA A 530 14.47 -1.45 18.99
N ALA A 531 14.16 -1.82 20.24
CA ALA A 531 12.80 -2.22 20.64
C ALA A 531 11.78 -1.09 20.46
N PHE A 532 12.12 0.14 20.86
CA PHE A 532 11.31 1.35 20.65
C PHE A 532 10.99 1.58 19.16
N PHE A 533 11.96 1.39 18.27
CA PHE A 533 11.74 1.50 16.83
C PHE A 533 10.80 0.42 16.28
N GLN A 534 10.80 -0.79 16.84
CA GLN A 534 9.85 -1.84 16.44
C GLN A 534 8.44 -1.58 16.96
N VAL A 535 8.28 -1.09 18.20
CA VAL A 535 6.98 -0.62 18.73
C VAL A 535 6.37 0.46 17.85
N LYS A 536 7.18 1.43 17.41
CA LYS A 536 6.74 2.43 16.43
C LYS A 536 6.40 1.79 15.08
N SER A 537 7.24 0.90 14.57
CA SER A 537 7.03 0.25 13.26
C SER A 537 5.74 -0.58 13.19
N ALA A 538 5.26 -1.13 14.31
CA ALA A 538 3.96 -1.81 14.38
C ALA A 538 2.76 -0.91 14.02
N LEU A 539 2.89 0.41 14.25
CA LEU A 539 1.84 1.38 13.91
C LEU A 539 1.93 1.89 12.46
N ALA A 540 3.02 1.60 11.74
CA ALA A 540 3.20 2.04 10.35
C ALA A 540 2.06 1.60 9.40
N PRO A 541 1.57 0.34 9.41
CA PRO A 541 0.48 -0.08 8.52
C PRO A 541 -0.89 0.47 8.95
N CYS A 542 -1.08 0.83 10.23
CA CYS A 542 -2.28 1.50 10.71
C CYS A 542 -2.39 2.94 10.17
N ILE A 543 -1.25 3.65 10.07
CA ILE A 543 -1.20 5.00 9.50
C ILE A 543 -1.41 4.94 7.98
N GLU A 544 -0.81 3.96 7.29
CA GLU A 544 -1.12 3.70 5.88
C GLU A 544 -2.60 3.34 5.66
N ALA A 545 -3.20 2.56 6.56
CA ALA A 545 -4.64 2.29 6.54
C ALA A 545 -5.46 3.58 6.67
N LEU A 546 -5.17 4.45 7.64
CA LEU A 546 -5.90 5.72 7.84
C LEU A 546 -5.84 6.59 6.57
N ILE A 547 -4.65 6.74 5.98
CA ILE A 547 -4.42 7.53 4.76
C ILE A 547 -5.13 6.90 3.54
N ALA A 548 -5.22 5.57 3.46
CA ALA A 548 -5.97 4.89 2.40
C ALA A 548 -7.49 5.03 2.59
N LEU A 549 -7.99 4.93 3.82
CA LEU A 549 -9.41 5.04 4.13
C LEU A 549 -9.95 6.47 3.96
N ASP A 550 -9.20 7.49 4.37
CA ASP A 550 -9.51 8.91 4.12
C ASP A 550 -9.81 9.17 2.62
N ARG A 551 -8.97 8.59 1.74
CA ARG A 551 -9.09 8.74 0.29
C ARG A 551 -10.27 8.00 -0.32
N ILE A 552 -10.50 6.74 0.05
CA ILE A 552 -11.67 6.01 -0.50
C ILE A 552 -12.98 6.54 0.10
N TYR A 553 -12.98 7.05 1.33
CA TYR A 553 -14.14 7.72 1.90
C TYR A 553 -14.45 9.02 1.15
N TYR A 554 -13.45 9.85 0.84
CA TYR A 554 -13.61 11.02 -0.02
C TYR A 554 -14.26 10.68 -1.38
N LEU A 555 -13.90 9.56 -2.01
CA LEU A 555 -14.54 9.10 -3.24
C LEU A 555 -15.99 8.62 -3.00
N LEU A 556 -16.27 7.95 -1.89
CA LEU A 556 -17.62 7.52 -1.50
C LEU A 556 -18.52 8.69 -1.04
N GLU A 557 -17.95 9.86 -0.76
CA GLU A 557 -18.68 11.13 -0.61
C GLU A 557 -19.21 11.68 -1.95
N GLN A 558 -18.64 11.32 -3.10
CA GLN A 558 -19.02 11.90 -4.40
C GLN A 558 -20.21 11.17 -5.05
N GLU A 559 -21.30 11.87 -5.33
CA GLU A 559 -22.51 11.27 -5.92
C GLU A 559 -22.32 10.72 -7.34
N SER A 560 -21.37 11.25 -8.10
CA SER A 560 -21.02 10.79 -9.46
C SER A 560 -20.30 9.44 -9.47
N ILE A 561 -19.72 9.01 -8.35
CA ILE A 561 -18.97 7.77 -8.23
C ILE A 561 -19.94 6.62 -7.91
N LYS A 562 -19.96 5.61 -8.80
CA LYS A 562 -20.77 4.39 -8.67
C LYS A 562 -20.13 3.40 -7.70
N ASP A 563 -18.81 3.26 -7.77
CA ASP A 563 -18.07 2.23 -7.06
C ASP A 563 -16.64 2.66 -6.73
N VAL A 564 -16.10 2.13 -5.62
CA VAL A 564 -14.71 2.28 -5.20
C VAL A 564 -14.23 0.95 -4.63
N SER A 565 -13.05 0.51 -5.03
CA SER A 565 -12.41 -0.71 -4.53
C SER A 565 -10.97 -0.39 -4.13
N LEU A 566 -10.54 -0.86 -2.95
CA LEU A 566 -9.15 -0.78 -2.48
C LEU A 566 -8.53 -2.17 -2.62
N LEU A 567 -7.45 -2.31 -3.39
CA LEU A 567 -6.85 -3.59 -3.73
C LEU A 567 -5.40 -3.65 -3.29
N GLN A 568 -4.93 -4.82 -2.87
CA GLN A 568 -3.49 -5.13 -2.85
C GLN A 568 -3.11 -5.65 -4.23
N LEU A 569 -2.48 -4.79 -5.06
CA LEU A 569 -2.11 -5.09 -6.44
C LEU A 569 -0.77 -5.83 -6.56
N PHE A 570 0.17 -5.59 -5.65
CA PHE A 570 1.53 -6.12 -5.74
C PHE A 570 1.90 -6.98 -4.52
N ASP A 571 2.93 -7.82 -4.67
CA ASP A 571 3.60 -8.44 -3.52
C ASP A 571 4.24 -7.36 -2.62
N PRO A 572 3.90 -7.28 -1.32
CA PRO A 572 4.39 -6.24 -0.42
C PRO A 572 5.87 -6.36 -0.03
N VAL A 573 6.57 -7.46 -0.36
CA VAL A 573 8.03 -7.54 -0.23
C VAL A 573 8.71 -6.89 -1.44
N THR A 574 8.30 -7.30 -2.65
CA THR A 574 8.81 -6.80 -3.94
C THR A 574 8.47 -5.32 -4.14
N SER A 575 7.19 -4.95 -3.98
CA SER A 575 6.73 -3.55 -3.99
C SER A 575 5.91 -3.22 -2.73
N PRO A 576 6.56 -2.64 -1.70
CA PRO A 576 5.89 -2.28 -0.45
C PRO A 576 4.67 -1.37 -0.58
N ARG A 577 4.62 -0.51 -1.61
CA ARG A 577 3.43 0.29 -1.94
C ARG A 577 2.55 -0.49 -2.88
N CYS A 578 1.99 -1.55 -2.30
CA CYS A 578 1.17 -2.56 -2.95
C CYS A 578 -0.30 -2.16 -3.08
N TYR A 579 -0.78 -1.18 -2.31
CA TYR A 579 -2.21 -0.80 -2.30
C TYR A 579 -2.56 0.20 -3.40
N GLY A 580 -3.58 -0.13 -4.18
CA GLY A 580 -4.15 0.71 -5.25
C GLY A 580 -5.64 0.93 -5.09
N ILE A 581 -6.11 2.13 -5.45
CA ILE A 581 -7.52 2.50 -5.49
C ILE A 581 -8.00 2.37 -6.93
N VAL A 582 -9.08 1.61 -7.15
CA VAL A 582 -9.86 1.61 -8.38
C VAL A 582 -11.20 2.28 -8.10
N ALA A 583 -11.64 3.18 -8.98
CA ALA A 583 -12.97 3.78 -8.88
C ALA A 583 -13.63 3.96 -10.24
N VAL A 584 -14.96 3.89 -10.25
CA VAL A 584 -15.80 3.87 -11.45
C VAL A 584 -16.97 4.84 -11.26
N LYS A 585 -17.22 5.69 -12.25
CA LYS A 585 -18.38 6.60 -12.23
C LYS A 585 -19.70 5.92 -12.58
N LYS A 586 -20.79 6.59 -12.28
CA LYS A 586 -22.09 6.30 -12.90
C LYS A 586 -21.96 6.56 -14.40
N ILE A 587 -22.47 5.65 -15.22
CA ILE A 587 -22.72 5.93 -16.64
C ILE A 587 -23.90 6.89 -16.67
N ALA A 588 -23.79 8.00 -17.41
CA ALA A 588 -24.94 8.84 -17.70
C ALA A 588 -25.89 8.03 -18.58
N VAL A 589 -27.10 7.76 -18.09
CA VAL A 589 -28.18 7.31 -18.96
C VAL A 589 -28.62 8.55 -19.72
N GLU A 590 -28.43 8.56 -21.03
CA GLU A 590 -29.04 9.58 -21.87
C GLU A 590 -30.54 9.29 -21.91
N ASP A 591 -31.36 10.21 -21.37
CA ASP A 591 -32.83 10.11 -21.32
C ASP A 591 -33.44 10.25 -22.73
N THR A 592 -33.16 9.26 -23.58
CA THR A 592 -33.64 9.09 -24.96
C THR A 592 -35.07 8.55 -24.98
N CYS A 593 -35.92 9.03 -24.07
CA CYS A 593 -37.32 8.67 -23.90
C CYS A 593 -38.25 9.88 -23.67
N SER A 594 -37.99 10.98 -24.38
CA SER A 594 -39.02 11.98 -24.72
C SER A 594 -39.69 11.68 -26.07
N GLY A 595 -39.90 10.39 -26.37
CA GLY A 595 -40.59 9.88 -27.55
C GLY A 595 -41.80 9.04 -27.13
N VAL A 596 -42.97 9.33 -27.70
CA VAL A 596 -44.24 8.75 -27.21
C VAL A 596 -44.40 7.30 -27.68
N ALA A 597 -44.33 6.38 -26.74
CA ALA A 597 -44.92 5.05 -26.85
C ALA A 597 -45.58 4.66 -25.52
N LYS A 598 -46.85 4.23 -25.58
CA LYS A 598 -47.45 3.45 -24.49
C LYS A 598 -47.16 1.99 -24.79
N GLU A 599 -46.37 1.33 -23.97
CA GLU A 599 -46.40 -0.14 -23.90
C GLU A 599 -47.26 -0.59 -22.71
N THR A 600 -47.97 -1.68 -22.92
CA THR A 600 -48.96 -2.23 -21.98
C THR A 600 -48.33 -3.39 -21.23
N ASP A 601 -48.73 -3.60 -19.98
CA ASP A 601 -48.34 -4.78 -19.21
C ASP A 601 -48.73 -6.07 -19.96
N VAL A 602 -47.73 -6.88 -20.29
CA VAL A 602 -47.91 -8.28 -20.68
C VAL A 602 -47.23 -9.15 -19.64
N THR A 603 -47.87 -9.27 -18.47
CA THR A 603 -47.46 -10.20 -17.42
C THR A 603 -47.67 -11.64 -17.89
N THR A 604 -46.59 -12.42 -17.95
CA THR A 604 -46.60 -13.86 -18.28
C THR A 604 -47.15 -14.70 -17.13
N GLY A 605 -48.47 -14.64 -16.92
CA GLY A 605 -49.18 -15.47 -15.96
C GLY A 605 -49.33 -16.92 -16.45
N LEU A 606 -48.58 -17.85 -15.86
CA LEU A 606 -48.77 -19.28 -16.09
C LEU A 606 -49.96 -19.78 -15.25
N ALA A 607 -51.10 -20.04 -15.89
CA ALA A 607 -52.28 -20.58 -15.23
C ALA A 607 -52.95 -21.67 -16.08
N THR A 608 -53.03 -22.88 -15.54
CA THR A 608 -53.91 -23.93 -16.03
C THR A 608 -55.31 -23.73 -15.47
N ASP A 609 -56.35 -23.73 -16.31
CA ASP A 609 -57.41 -24.72 -16.17
C ASP A 609 -58.25 -24.89 -17.45
N THR A 610 -59.16 -25.84 -17.39
CA THR A 610 -60.06 -26.32 -18.42
C THR A 610 -61.41 -25.60 -18.41
N THR A 611 -61.98 -25.29 -19.58
CA THR A 611 -63.35 -25.72 -19.97
C THR A 611 -63.76 -25.25 -21.39
N THR A 612 -64.64 -26.02 -22.02
CA THR A 612 -65.54 -25.62 -23.12
C THR A 612 -66.47 -24.47 -22.68
N ASP A 613 -67.13 -23.69 -23.55
CA ASP A 613 -67.89 -24.11 -24.74
C ASP A 613 -68.15 -22.94 -25.74
N LEU A 614 -68.89 -23.25 -26.81
CA LEU A 614 -69.25 -22.42 -27.96
C LEU A 614 -70.19 -21.23 -27.63
N THR A 615 -70.04 -20.09 -28.33
CA THR A 615 -71.01 -19.65 -29.37
C THR A 615 -70.63 -18.35 -30.10
N LYS A 616 -70.80 -18.37 -31.44
CA LYS A 616 -71.42 -17.36 -32.37
C LYS A 616 -71.31 -15.86 -32.01
N ILE A 617 -71.01 -14.94 -32.95
CA ILE A 617 -71.15 -14.97 -34.42
C ILE A 617 -69.84 -14.54 -35.09
#